data_AF-A0A918VKU7-F1
#
_entry.id   AF-A0A918VKU7-F1
#
_cell.length_a   1.000
_cell.length_b   1.000
_cell.length_c   1.000
_cell.angle_alpha   90.00
_cell.angle_beta   90.00
_cell.angle_gamma   90.00
#
_symmetry.space_group_name_H-M   'P 1'
#
loop_
_entity.id
_entity.type
_entity.pdbx_description
1 polymer ?
#
loop_
_entity_poly.entity_id
_entity_poly.type
_entity_poly.pdbx_seq_one_letter_code
_entity_poly.pdbx_strand_id
1 'polypeptide(L)'
;MNRLLLLVVLAWSSPLYACDTGAAALDLHRAEALLSDTVLQLSNTQSKPLNQAEITCVLNNKQSLYAGLESALPDIQSWFETSQRPDLSTRDKRDLIEQINRAVTRDAGTGFVQLPSTQNAVLSIDLYQLLARHCTDEPNTTCGQASALSQHLWQLSGQLRGIASTLNQKDVADSLTYQTKLDQQWRAYKDQTIKLWPHEVLLNSLIYQPKASGFSTPPAYKIMTLRPAIGLSYLSEADHRIQPTLNVDLLGVYWWKYQFSDRVSATPGRGIAASMVWDGSDVAYGLSYHASPQWSATIARGDDNDVVVSLSFQLAYWLFR
;
A
#
# COMPACT_ATOMS: atom_id res chain seq x y z
N MET A 1 24.33 -17.13 26.57
CA MET A 1 23.45 -15.99 26.94
C MET A 1 22.18 -16.09 26.11
N ASN A 2 21.32 -17.09 26.37
CA ASN A 2 20.12 -17.00 27.24
C ASN A 2 19.28 -15.74 26.99
N ARG A 3 18.47 -15.76 25.92
CA ARG A 3 17.16 -15.08 25.94
C ARG A 3 16.11 -16.17 26.06
N LEU A 4 15.68 -16.39 27.31
CA LEU A 4 14.46 -17.12 27.61
C LEU A 4 13.32 -16.44 26.84
N LEU A 5 12.75 -17.14 25.87
CA LEU A 5 11.34 -16.99 25.56
C LEU A 5 10.58 -17.34 26.84
N LEU A 6 10.06 -16.33 27.52
CA LEU A 6 8.98 -16.51 28.48
C LEU A 6 7.73 -16.83 27.66
N LEU A 7 7.63 -18.08 27.21
CA LEU A 7 6.37 -18.71 26.83
C LEU A 7 5.57 -18.88 28.13
N VAL A 8 4.96 -17.79 28.57
CA VAL A 8 3.86 -17.86 29.50
C VAL A 8 2.69 -18.40 28.70
N VAL A 9 2.67 -19.73 28.53
CA VAL A 9 1.43 -20.48 28.31
C VAL A 9 0.68 -20.39 29.63
N LEU A 10 0.13 -19.21 29.86
CA LEU A 10 -0.94 -19.02 30.80
C LEU A 10 -2.11 -19.78 30.14
N ALA A 11 -2.37 -20.97 30.64
CA ALA A 11 -3.57 -21.74 30.35
C ALA A 11 -4.79 -20.90 30.78
N TRP A 12 -5.20 -19.97 29.92
CA TRP A 12 -6.42 -19.19 30.09
C TRP A 12 -7.55 -19.98 29.46
N SER A 13 -7.90 -21.07 30.11
CA SER A 13 -9.29 -21.51 30.15
C SER A 13 -10.02 -20.61 31.15
N SER A 14 -10.00 -19.30 30.94
CA SER A 14 -10.95 -18.44 31.64
C SER A 14 -12.32 -18.83 31.08
N PRO A 15 -13.32 -19.16 31.90
CA PRO A 15 -14.70 -19.41 31.48
C PRO A 15 -15.39 -18.11 31.02
N LEU A 16 -14.66 -17.22 30.32
CA LEU A 16 -15.11 -15.92 29.83
C LEU A 16 -16.20 -16.00 28.76
N TYR A 17 -16.54 -17.21 28.30
CA TYR A 17 -17.52 -17.44 27.25
C TYR A 17 -18.69 -18.32 27.69
N ALA A 18 -18.70 -18.79 28.94
CA ALA A 18 -19.92 -19.39 29.46
C ALA A 18 -20.93 -18.24 29.59
N CYS A 19 -22.15 -18.46 29.11
CA CYS A 19 -23.31 -17.59 29.38
C CYS A 19 -23.70 -17.59 30.87
N ASP A 20 -22.72 -17.78 31.75
CA ASP A 20 -22.90 -17.99 33.15
C ASP A 20 -23.38 -16.68 33.77
N THR A 21 -24.55 -16.77 34.38
CA THR A 21 -25.30 -15.66 34.94
C THR A 21 -24.74 -15.21 36.29
N GLY A 22 -23.70 -15.88 36.79
CA GLY A 22 -23.01 -15.57 38.04
C GLY A 22 -22.21 -14.28 37.98
N ALA A 23 -22.88 -13.12 37.96
CA ALA A 23 -22.23 -11.85 38.20
C ALA A 23 -21.84 -11.76 39.67
N ALA A 24 -20.55 -11.77 39.97
CA ALA A 24 -20.06 -11.32 41.27
C ALA A 24 -20.49 -9.85 41.46
N ALA A 25 -20.91 -9.49 42.68
CA ALA A 25 -21.21 -8.11 43.01
C ALA A 25 -19.93 -7.25 42.85
N LEU A 26 -20.04 -6.14 42.13
CA LEU A 26 -18.94 -5.20 41.87
C LEU A 26 -19.35 -3.78 42.27
N ASP A 27 -18.39 -3.01 42.79
CA ASP A 27 -18.50 -1.56 42.95
C ASP A 27 -18.00 -0.84 41.67
N LEU A 28 -18.29 0.46 41.57
CA LEU A 28 -17.92 1.29 40.41
C LEU A 28 -16.40 1.31 40.14
N HIS A 29 -15.57 1.55 41.17
CA HIS A 29 -14.12 1.65 41.01
C HIS A 29 -13.51 0.36 40.48
N ARG A 30 -13.97 -0.79 40.96
CA ARG A 30 -13.51 -2.11 40.50
C ARG A 30 -13.99 -2.41 39.09
N ALA A 31 -15.20 -1.99 38.72
CA ALA A 31 -15.72 -2.13 37.36
C ALA A 31 -14.92 -1.30 36.35
N GLU A 32 -14.59 -0.04 36.68
CA GLU A 32 -13.77 0.83 35.84
C GLU A 32 -12.35 0.29 35.65
N ALA A 33 -11.72 -0.21 36.72
CA ALA A 33 -10.40 -0.83 36.65
C ALA A 33 -10.41 -2.07 35.74
N LEU A 34 -11.41 -2.95 35.90
CA LEU A 34 -11.58 -4.14 35.06
C LEU A 34 -11.80 -3.80 33.58
N LEU A 35 -12.60 -2.77 33.29
CA LEU A 35 -12.80 -2.30 31.91
C LEU A 35 -11.49 -1.76 31.34
N SER A 36 -10.78 -0.92 32.09
CA SER A 36 -9.49 -0.33 31.66
C SER A 36 -8.43 -1.39 31.38
N ASP A 37 -8.29 -2.38 32.26
CA ASP A 37 -7.37 -3.51 32.06
C ASP A 37 -7.75 -4.33 30.82
N THR A 38 -9.04 -4.60 30.63
CA THR A 38 -9.55 -5.33 29.47
C THR A 38 -9.25 -4.56 28.17
N VAL A 39 -9.48 -3.24 28.19
CA VAL A 39 -9.19 -2.35 27.07
C VAL A 39 -7.71 -2.40 26.69
N LEU A 40 -6.83 -2.30 27.69
CA LEU A 40 -5.38 -2.34 27.51
C LEU A 40 -4.91 -3.71 27.02
N GLN A 41 -5.38 -4.81 27.61
CA GLN A 41 -5.00 -6.16 27.20
C GLN A 41 -5.43 -6.48 25.77
N LEU A 42 -6.66 -6.12 25.39
CA LEU A 42 -7.18 -6.37 24.05
C LEU A 42 -6.63 -5.42 22.98
N SER A 43 -6.00 -4.32 23.37
CA SER A 43 -5.24 -3.50 22.41
C SER A 43 -3.98 -4.22 21.92
N ASN A 44 -3.44 -5.16 22.70
CA ASN A 44 -2.16 -5.81 22.45
C ASN A 44 -2.26 -7.28 22.00
N THR A 45 -3.46 -7.86 21.95
CA THR A 45 -3.63 -9.31 21.75
C THR A 45 -4.68 -9.62 20.68
N GLN A 46 -4.38 -10.53 19.75
CA GLN A 46 -5.40 -11.14 18.89
C GLN A 46 -6.25 -12.08 19.74
N SER A 47 -7.41 -11.60 20.21
CA SER A 47 -8.39 -12.42 20.93
C SER A 47 -9.00 -13.48 20.00
N LYS A 48 -9.27 -14.68 20.55
CA LYS A 48 -10.08 -15.70 19.87
C LYS A 48 -11.40 -15.08 19.39
N PRO A 49 -11.84 -15.31 18.13
CA PRO A 49 -13.12 -14.81 17.66
C PRO A 49 -14.26 -15.43 18.47
N LEU A 50 -15.26 -14.61 18.85
CA LEU A 50 -16.50 -15.09 19.43
C LEU A 50 -17.23 -15.86 18.34
N ASN A 51 -17.82 -17.00 18.69
CA ASN A 51 -18.73 -17.69 17.79
C ASN A 51 -20.12 -17.00 17.81
N GLN A 52 -20.93 -17.23 16.78
CA GLN A 52 -22.26 -16.60 16.65
C GLN A 52 -23.18 -16.93 17.84
N ALA A 53 -23.05 -18.12 18.43
CA ALA A 53 -23.83 -18.52 19.59
C ALA A 53 -23.45 -17.71 20.84
N GLU A 54 -22.16 -17.45 21.06
CA GLU A 54 -21.66 -16.61 22.16
C GLU A 54 -22.14 -15.17 22.02
N ILE A 55 -22.06 -14.58 20.81
CA ILE A 55 -22.54 -13.22 20.54
C ILE A 55 -24.04 -13.12 20.80
N THR A 56 -24.81 -14.06 20.26
CA THR A 56 -26.27 -14.08 20.41
C THR A 56 -26.64 -14.27 21.88
N CYS A 57 -25.94 -15.14 22.60
CA CYS A 57 -26.18 -15.38 24.01
C CYS A 57 -25.91 -14.15 24.87
N VAL A 58 -24.75 -13.50 24.68
CA VAL A 58 -24.38 -12.30 25.43
C VAL A 58 -25.35 -11.16 25.17
N LEU A 59 -25.64 -10.89 23.89
CA LEU A 59 -26.51 -9.79 23.52
C LEU A 59 -27.95 -10.01 24.00
N ASN A 60 -28.50 -11.23 23.85
CA ASN A 60 -29.85 -11.54 24.32
C ASN A 60 -29.99 -11.50 25.84
N ASN A 61 -29.01 -12.04 26.58
CA ASN A 61 -29.08 -12.10 28.04
C ASN A 61 -28.89 -10.74 28.73
N LYS A 62 -28.44 -9.71 28.00
CA LYS A 62 -28.11 -8.39 28.55
C LYS A 62 -28.93 -7.25 27.94
N GLN A 63 -29.95 -7.55 27.11
CA GLN A 63 -30.81 -6.54 26.50
C GLN A 63 -31.48 -5.61 27.53
N SER A 64 -31.81 -6.14 28.72
CA SER A 64 -32.42 -5.36 29.81
C SER A 64 -31.53 -4.23 30.33
N LEU A 65 -30.21 -4.32 30.16
CA LEU A 65 -29.26 -3.28 30.59
C LEU A 65 -29.13 -2.16 29.55
N TYR A 66 -29.47 -2.42 28.28
CA TYR A 66 -29.39 -1.46 27.20
C TYR A 66 -30.34 -1.78 26.04
N ALA A 67 -31.50 -1.12 26.01
CA ALA A 67 -32.58 -1.37 25.03
C ALA A 67 -32.15 -1.19 23.55
N GLY A 68 -31.10 -0.39 23.28
CA GLY A 68 -30.62 -0.17 21.91
C GLY A 68 -29.97 -1.40 21.26
N LEU A 69 -29.49 -2.39 22.03
CA LEU A 69 -28.75 -3.54 21.51
C LEU A 69 -29.59 -4.46 20.62
N GLU A 70 -30.89 -4.56 20.89
CA GLU A 70 -31.81 -5.39 20.10
C GLU A 70 -31.84 -4.94 18.62
N SER A 71 -31.77 -3.63 18.39
CA SER A 71 -31.76 -3.06 17.03
C SER A 71 -30.48 -3.34 16.23
N ALA A 72 -29.37 -3.65 16.92
CA ALA A 72 -28.05 -3.88 16.33
C ALA A 72 -27.78 -5.37 16.05
N LEU A 73 -28.44 -6.26 16.78
CA LEU A 73 -28.20 -7.71 16.71
C LEU A 73 -28.38 -8.28 15.29
N PRO A 74 -29.44 -7.95 14.53
CA PRO A 74 -29.63 -8.51 13.18
C PRO A 74 -28.51 -8.13 12.22
N ASP A 75 -28.03 -6.89 12.28
CA ASP A 75 -26.94 -6.39 11.42
C ASP A 75 -25.62 -7.08 11.77
N ILE A 76 -25.31 -7.21 13.06
CA ILE A 76 -24.12 -7.89 13.54
C ILE A 76 -24.13 -9.35 13.08
N GLN A 77 -25.25 -10.07 13.28
CA GLN A 77 -25.40 -11.45 12.82
C GLN A 77 -25.22 -11.58 11.31
N SER A 78 -25.87 -10.70 10.53
CA SER A 78 -25.75 -10.68 9.08
C SER A 78 -24.31 -10.48 8.61
N TRP A 79 -23.53 -9.61 9.27
CA TRP A 79 -22.12 -9.41 8.94
C TRP A 79 -21.25 -10.62 9.24
N PHE A 80 -21.47 -11.30 10.37
CA PHE A 80 -20.76 -12.53 10.69
C PHE A 80 -21.06 -13.62 9.66
N GLU A 81 -22.35 -13.85 9.35
CA GLU A 81 -22.78 -14.83 8.35
C GLU A 81 -22.18 -14.52 6.99
N THR A 82 -22.28 -13.27 6.54
CA THR A 82 -21.73 -12.81 5.25
C THR A 82 -20.21 -12.98 5.20
N SER A 83 -19.50 -12.68 6.27
CA SER A 83 -18.03 -12.81 6.33
C SER A 83 -17.53 -14.26 6.26
N GLN A 84 -18.37 -15.22 6.63
CA GLN A 84 -18.03 -16.65 6.61
C GLN A 84 -18.37 -17.32 5.28
N ARG A 85 -19.04 -16.62 4.35
CA ARG A 85 -19.40 -17.17 3.04
C ARG A 85 -18.14 -17.39 2.19
N PRO A 86 -17.86 -18.62 1.74
CA PRO A 86 -16.68 -18.91 0.94
C PRO A 86 -16.75 -18.32 -0.48
N ASP A 87 -17.95 -17.98 -0.94
CA ASP A 87 -18.28 -17.49 -2.28
C ASP A 87 -18.52 -15.97 -2.34
N LEU A 88 -18.07 -15.22 -1.32
CA LEU A 88 -18.33 -13.78 -1.23
C LEU A 88 -17.69 -13.02 -2.41
N SER A 89 -18.51 -12.30 -3.18
CA SER A 89 -18.02 -11.53 -4.32
C SER A 89 -17.13 -10.36 -3.87
N THR A 90 -16.22 -9.90 -4.74
CA THR A 90 -15.35 -8.74 -4.43
C THR A 90 -16.15 -7.49 -4.06
N ARG A 91 -17.32 -7.29 -4.68
CA ARG A 91 -18.22 -6.18 -4.38
C ARG A 91 -18.80 -6.30 -2.98
N ASP A 92 -19.39 -7.45 -2.65
CA ASP A 92 -20.03 -7.67 -1.35
C ASP A 92 -19.01 -7.61 -0.21
N LYS A 93 -17.81 -8.14 -0.45
CA LYS A 93 -16.67 -8.03 0.47
C LYS A 93 -16.31 -6.58 0.75
N ARG A 94 -16.18 -5.74 -0.30
CA ARG A 94 -15.86 -4.32 -0.15
C ARG A 94 -16.97 -3.58 0.57
N ASP A 95 -18.22 -3.83 0.20
CA ASP A 95 -19.38 -3.18 0.79
C ASP A 95 -19.51 -3.56 2.28
N LEU A 96 -19.22 -4.82 2.66
CA LEU A 96 -19.16 -5.26 4.06
C LEU A 96 -18.02 -4.59 4.83
N ILE A 97 -16.80 -4.52 4.26
CA ILE A 97 -15.67 -3.83 4.87
C ILE A 97 -16.00 -2.36 5.14
N GLU A 98 -16.62 -1.69 4.16
CA GLU A 98 -17.01 -0.29 4.27
C GLU A 98 -18.10 -0.07 5.32
N GLN A 99 -19.11 -0.95 5.38
CA GLN A 99 -20.13 -0.92 6.42
C GLN A 99 -19.53 -1.09 7.82
N ILE A 100 -18.67 -2.09 8.01
CA ILE A 100 -17.98 -2.31 9.30
C ILE A 100 -17.13 -1.08 9.66
N ASN A 101 -16.33 -0.55 8.74
CA ASN A 101 -15.45 0.58 9.03
C ASN A 101 -16.21 1.88 9.36
N ARG A 102 -17.37 2.11 8.74
CA ARG A 102 -18.22 3.27 9.02
C ARG A 102 -18.96 3.15 10.34
N ALA A 103 -19.46 1.96 10.66
CA ALA A 103 -20.33 1.74 11.80
C ALA A 103 -19.59 1.29 13.07
N VAL A 104 -18.38 0.74 12.94
CA VAL A 104 -17.59 0.24 14.07
C VAL A 104 -16.41 1.15 14.35
N THR A 105 -16.67 2.18 15.16
CA THR A 105 -15.62 2.93 15.83
C THR A 105 -15.39 2.40 17.25
N ARG A 106 -14.11 2.30 17.61
CA ARG A 106 -13.64 1.97 18.95
C ARG A 106 -12.57 2.99 19.28
N ASP A 107 -12.81 3.81 20.28
CA ASP A 107 -11.84 4.80 20.76
C ASP A 107 -11.45 4.46 22.20
N ALA A 108 -10.19 4.07 22.37
CA ALA A 108 -9.61 3.71 23.66
C ALA A 108 -9.48 4.90 24.62
N GLY A 109 -9.40 6.13 24.09
CA GLY A 109 -9.32 7.33 24.92
C GLY A 109 -10.66 7.75 25.50
N THR A 110 -11.77 7.41 24.83
CA THR A 110 -13.10 7.92 25.20
C THR A 110 -14.06 6.81 25.66
N GLY A 111 -13.72 5.53 25.47
CA GLY A 111 -14.57 4.41 25.89
C GLY A 111 -15.85 4.26 25.07
N PHE A 112 -15.89 4.85 23.87
CA PHE A 112 -17.03 4.72 22.97
C PHE A 112 -16.90 3.48 22.09
N VAL A 113 -18.03 2.79 21.95
CA VAL A 113 -18.24 1.73 20.98
C VAL A 113 -19.39 2.13 20.08
N GLN A 114 -19.15 2.13 18.78
CA GLN A 114 -20.20 2.26 17.77
C GLN A 114 -20.48 0.90 17.14
N LEU A 115 -21.76 0.58 16.97
CA LEU A 115 -22.27 -0.64 16.35
C LEU A 115 -23.26 -0.25 15.25
N PRO A 116 -23.49 -1.08 14.23
CA PRO A 116 -24.58 -0.85 13.28
C PRO A 116 -25.94 -0.89 13.99
N SER A 117 -26.91 -0.16 13.46
CA SER A 117 -28.31 -0.30 13.88
C SER A 117 -29.24 -0.01 12.71
N THR A 118 -30.17 -0.93 12.49
CA THR A 118 -31.28 -0.80 11.55
C THR A 118 -32.14 0.45 11.77
N GLN A 119 -32.15 1.01 12.99
CA GLN A 119 -33.00 2.14 13.35
C GLN A 119 -32.28 3.49 13.26
N ASN A 120 -30.98 3.55 13.59
CA ASN A 120 -30.25 4.81 13.78
C ASN A 120 -28.99 4.98 12.93
N ALA A 121 -28.80 4.14 11.89
CA ALA A 121 -27.58 4.01 11.07
C ALA A 121 -26.34 3.55 11.86
N VAL A 122 -26.10 4.08 13.06
CA VAL A 122 -25.04 3.70 14.01
C VAL A 122 -25.57 3.85 15.45
N LEU A 123 -25.50 2.79 16.24
CA LEU A 123 -25.71 2.80 17.68
C LEU A 123 -24.41 3.18 18.40
N SER A 124 -24.37 4.35 18.99
CA SER A 124 -23.24 4.79 19.83
C SER A 124 -23.50 4.43 21.29
N ILE A 125 -22.54 3.75 21.92
CA ILE A 125 -22.57 3.33 23.32
C ILE A 125 -21.34 3.90 24.02
N ASP A 126 -21.57 4.75 25.02
CA ASP A 126 -20.55 5.21 25.96
C ASP A 126 -20.44 4.19 27.09
N LEU A 127 -19.34 3.43 27.13
CA LEU A 127 -19.15 2.36 28.11
C LEU A 127 -19.02 2.90 29.54
N TYR A 128 -18.47 4.10 29.72
CA TYR A 128 -18.36 4.73 31.03
C TYR A 128 -19.73 5.17 31.54
N GLN A 129 -20.58 5.76 30.68
CA GLN A 129 -21.95 6.05 31.06
C GLN A 129 -22.77 4.80 31.35
N LEU A 130 -22.54 3.70 30.62
CA LEU A 130 -23.20 2.43 30.88
C LEU A 130 -22.85 1.91 32.28
N LEU A 131 -21.56 1.97 32.67
CA LEU A 131 -21.12 1.64 34.02
C LEU A 131 -21.73 2.59 35.06
N ALA A 132 -21.58 3.90 34.87
CA ALA A 132 -22.03 4.91 35.84
C ALA A 132 -23.54 4.86 36.13
N ARG A 133 -24.38 4.39 35.18
CA ARG A 133 -25.83 4.22 35.40
C ARG A 133 -26.19 3.03 36.28
N HIS A 134 -25.37 1.98 36.28
CA HIS A 134 -25.69 0.68 36.90
C HIS A 134 -24.77 0.32 38.07
N CYS A 135 -23.67 1.04 38.22
CA CYS A 135 -22.68 0.87 39.28
C CYS A 135 -22.78 2.00 40.31
N THR A 136 -22.73 1.60 41.57
CA THR A 136 -22.67 2.48 42.75
C THR A 136 -21.37 2.22 43.51
N ASP A 137 -21.08 3.02 44.53
CA ASP A 137 -19.93 2.78 45.42
C ASP A 137 -20.07 1.47 46.23
N GLU A 138 -21.29 0.99 46.41
CA GLU A 138 -21.56 -0.31 47.04
C GLU A 138 -21.62 -1.45 46.00
N PRO A 139 -21.06 -2.64 46.32
CA PRO A 139 -21.08 -3.78 45.42
C PRO A 139 -22.49 -4.26 45.10
N ASN A 140 -22.83 -4.32 43.80
CA ASN A 140 -24.12 -4.82 43.37
C ASN A 140 -23.98 -5.75 42.14
N THR A 141 -24.93 -6.66 41.95
CA THR A 141 -24.90 -7.65 40.86
C THR A 141 -25.15 -7.00 39.49
N THR A 142 -25.98 -5.95 39.42
CA THR A 142 -26.27 -5.20 38.20
C THR A 142 -25.02 -4.56 37.60
N CYS A 143 -24.14 -4.01 38.43
CA CYS A 143 -22.84 -3.45 38.09
C CYS A 143 -21.92 -4.54 37.54
N GLY A 144 -21.92 -5.72 38.18
CA GLY A 144 -21.22 -6.89 37.66
C GLY A 144 -21.67 -7.26 36.24
N GLN A 145 -22.99 -7.23 36.00
CA GLN A 145 -23.55 -7.50 34.68
C GLN A 145 -23.26 -6.40 33.65
N ALA A 146 -23.30 -5.13 34.05
CA ALA A 146 -22.98 -3.97 33.20
C ALA A 146 -21.49 -3.92 32.82
N SER A 147 -20.60 -4.25 33.76
CA SER A 147 -19.17 -4.42 33.51
C SER A 147 -18.91 -5.55 32.52
N ALA A 148 -19.53 -6.72 32.71
CA ALA A 148 -19.43 -7.83 31.77
C ALA A 148 -19.95 -7.44 30.38
N LEU A 149 -21.09 -6.73 30.29
CA LEU A 149 -21.62 -6.24 29.01
C LEU A 149 -20.63 -5.29 28.34
N SER A 150 -20.05 -4.34 29.07
CA SER A 150 -19.10 -3.37 28.53
C SER A 150 -17.86 -4.05 27.95
N GLN A 151 -17.32 -5.04 28.64
CA GLN A 151 -16.20 -5.85 28.16
C GLN A 151 -16.55 -6.60 26.88
N HIS A 152 -17.73 -7.23 26.81
CA HIS A 152 -18.17 -7.92 25.61
C HIS A 152 -18.41 -6.99 24.43
N LEU A 153 -19.03 -5.82 24.63
CA LEU A 153 -19.22 -4.82 23.57
C LEU A 153 -17.88 -4.35 23.01
N TRP A 154 -16.90 -4.14 23.90
CA TRP A 154 -15.54 -3.80 23.50
C TRP A 154 -14.88 -4.90 22.67
N GLN A 155 -14.96 -6.16 23.12
CA GLN A 155 -14.43 -7.32 22.40
C GLN A 155 -15.10 -7.49 21.03
N LEU A 156 -16.43 -7.40 20.98
CA LEU A 156 -17.22 -7.50 19.75
C LEU A 156 -16.80 -6.45 18.73
N SER A 157 -16.63 -5.19 19.15
CA SER A 157 -16.16 -4.12 18.26
C SER A 157 -14.76 -4.42 17.68
N GLY A 158 -13.87 -4.97 18.50
CA GLY A 158 -12.53 -5.40 18.08
C GLY A 158 -12.59 -6.54 17.06
N GLN A 159 -13.49 -7.50 17.26
CA GLN A 159 -13.67 -8.64 16.35
C GLN A 159 -14.28 -8.22 15.01
N LEU A 160 -15.29 -7.34 15.01
CA LEU A 160 -15.85 -6.80 13.78
C LEU A 160 -14.77 -6.08 12.95
N ARG A 161 -13.92 -5.26 13.58
CA ARG A 161 -12.74 -4.68 12.91
C ARG A 161 -11.75 -5.75 12.43
N GLY A 162 -11.55 -6.80 13.21
CA GLY A 162 -10.74 -7.95 12.83
C GLY A 162 -11.26 -8.67 11.57
N ILE A 163 -12.59 -8.79 11.41
CA ILE A 163 -13.22 -9.31 10.19
C ILE A 163 -12.90 -8.42 9.00
N ALA A 164 -13.14 -7.11 9.10
CA ALA A 164 -12.82 -6.17 8.03
C ALA A 164 -11.34 -6.25 7.63
N SER A 165 -10.43 -6.33 8.61
CA SER A 165 -9.01 -6.49 8.37
C SER A 165 -8.65 -7.83 7.69
N THR A 166 -9.27 -8.93 8.12
CA THR A 166 -9.00 -10.28 7.59
C THR A 166 -9.51 -10.39 6.16
N LEU A 167 -10.73 -9.90 5.89
CA LEU A 167 -11.25 -9.81 4.54
C LEU A 167 -10.29 -8.97 3.68
N ASN A 168 -9.87 -7.80 4.14
CA ASN A 168 -8.97 -6.93 3.38
C ASN A 168 -7.53 -7.45 3.25
N GLN A 169 -7.12 -8.48 4.00
CA GLN A 169 -5.73 -8.93 4.10
C GLN A 169 -5.13 -9.30 2.73
N LYS A 170 -5.88 -10.04 1.90
CA LYS A 170 -5.43 -10.39 0.55
C LYS A 170 -5.25 -9.17 -0.33
N ASP A 171 -6.19 -8.23 -0.31
CA ASP A 171 -6.15 -7.04 -1.16
C ASP A 171 -5.01 -6.10 -0.73
N VAL A 172 -4.75 -6.00 0.58
CA VAL A 172 -3.60 -5.29 1.14
C VAL A 172 -2.28 -5.96 0.70
N ALA A 173 -2.18 -7.28 0.80
CA ALA A 173 -0.99 -8.02 0.38
C ALA A 173 -0.74 -7.90 -1.13
N ASP A 174 -1.79 -8.02 -1.94
CA ASP A 174 -1.73 -7.88 -3.40
C ASP A 174 -1.35 -6.43 -3.77
N SER A 175 -1.90 -5.43 -3.09
CA SER A 175 -1.56 -4.01 -3.27
C SER A 175 -0.11 -3.71 -2.89
N LEU A 176 0.37 -4.24 -1.76
CA LEU A 176 1.76 -4.10 -1.32
C LEU A 176 2.73 -4.75 -2.31
N THR A 177 2.38 -5.94 -2.81
CA THR A 177 3.15 -6.65 -3.84
C THR A 177 3.22 -5.83 -5.13
N TYR A 178 2.09 -5.28 -5.57
CA TYR A 178 2.02 -4.43 -6.75
C TYR A 178 2.83 -3.14 -6.58
N GLN A 179 2.73 -2.46 -5.43
CA GLN A 179 3.53 -1.27 -5.12
C GLN A 179 5.02 -1.58 -5.11
N THR A 180 5.43 -2.69 -4.50
CA THR A 180 6.83 -3.15 -4.48
C THR A 180 7.33 -3.40 -5.91
N LYS A 181 6.51 -4.02 -6.77
CA LYS A 181 6.83 -4.22 -8.19
C LYS A 181 7.02 -2.88 -8.91
N LEU A 182 6.14 -1.90 -8.68
CA LEU A 182 6.24 -0.57 -9.29
C LEU A 182 7.49 0.19 -8.82
N ASP A 183 7.82 0.16 -7.53
CA ASP A 183 9.03 0.79 -7.01
C ASP A 183 10.29 0.18 -7.64
N GLN A 184 10.36 -1.15 -7.73
CA GLN A 184 11.45 -1.84 -8.42
C GLN A 184 11.57 -1.42 -9.89
N GLN A 185 10.45 -1.29 -10.61
CA GLN A 185 10.44 -0.81 -11.99
C GLN A 185 10.93 0.62 -12.13
N TRP A 186 10.54 1.52 -11.22
CA TRP A 186 11.00 2.91 -11.22
C TRP A 186 12.48 3.05 -10.87
N ARG A 187 12.98 2.27 -9.90
CA ARG A 187 14.42 2.21 -9.59
C ARG A 187 15.21 1.73 -10.81
N ALA A 188 14.80 0.62 -11.43
CA ALA A 188 15.43 0.11 -12.64
C ALA A 188 15.35 1.12 -13.80
N TYR A 189 14.22 1.79 -13.98
CA TYR A 189 14.06 2.84 -14.99
C TYR A 189 15.04 3.99 -14.74
N LYS A 190 15.14 4.48 -13.51
CA LYS A 190 16.07 5.55 -13.14
C LYS A 190 17.52 5.17 -13.44
N ASP A 191 17.92 3.94 -13.15
CA ASP A 191 19.32 3.51 -13.22
C ASP A 191 19.75 3.06 -14.62
N GLN A 192 18.82 2.50 -15.41
CA GLN A 192 19.15 1.79 -16.65
C GLN A 192 18.60 2.44 -17.92
N THR A 193 17.87 3.54 -17.80
CA THR A 193 17.48 4.35 -18.97
C THR A 193 18.44 5.49 -19.22
N ILE A 194 18.41 6.01 -20.45
CA ILE A 194 19.17 7.20 -20.80
C ILE A 194 18.75 8.37 -19.90
N LYS A 195 19.73 9.09 -19.35
CA LYS A 195 19.47 10.29 -18.55
C LYS A 195 18.99 11.41 -19.47
N LEU A 196 18.04 12.20 -18.97
CA LEU A 196 17.44 13.29 -19.74
C LEU A 196 18.11 14.61 -19.38
N TRP A 197 18.36 15.44 -20.40
CA TRP A 197 18.70 16.83 -20.20
C TRP A 197 17.48 17.64 -19.75
N PRO A 198 17.64 18.81 -19.10
CA PRO A 198 16.52 19.60 -18.60
C PRO A 198 15.44 19.92 -19.65
N HIS A 199 15.82 20.25 -20.88
CA HIS A 199 14.87 20.51 -21.97
C HIS A 199 14.15 19.23 -22.44
N GLU A 200 14.82 18.08 -22.36
CA GLU A 200 14.20 16.80 -22.65
C GLU A 200 13.22 16.40 -21.55
N VAL A 201 13.51 16.70 -20.28
CA VAL A 201 12.55 16.50 -19.17
C VAL A 201 11.27 17.29 -19.45
N LEU A 202 11.39 18.56 -19.86
CA LEU A 202 10.25 19.39 -20.23
C LEU A 202 9.45 18.75 -21.39
N LEU A 203 10.11 18.40 -22.49
CA LEU A 203 9.45 17.79 -23.65
C LEU A 203 8.73 16.47 -23.28
N ASN A 204 9.40 15.60 -22.54
CA ASN A 204 8.83 14.32 -22.12
C ASN A 204 7.70 14.50 -21.10
N SER A 205 7.73 15.54 -20.27
CA SER A 205 6.64 15.84 -19.32
C SER A 205 5.34 16.25 -20.01
N LEU A 206 5.43 16.91 -21.17
CA LEU A 206 4.25 17.27 -21.98
C LEU A 206 3.63 16.04 -22.66
N ILE A 207 4.46 15.05 -23.00
CA ILE A 207 4.03 13.82 -23.69
C ILE A 207 3.48 12.79 -22.70
N TYR A 208 4.12 12.65 -21.53
CA TYR A 208 3.73 11.68 -20.52
C TYR A 208 2.79 12.30 -19.50
N GLN A 209 1.49 12.21 -19.78
CA GLN A 209 0.46 12.48 -18.80
C GLN A 209 0.07 11.19 -18.06
N PRO A 210 -0.07 11.22 -16.73
CA PRO A 210 -0.51 10.05 -15.98
C PRO A 210 -1.92 9.65 -16.43
N LYS A 211 -2.07 8.40 -16.90
CA LYS A 211 -3.34 7.87 -17.41
C LYS A 211 -4.35 7.50 -16.31
N ALA A 212 -3.92 7.42 -15.06
CA ALA A 212 -4.75 7.02 -13.92
C ALA A 212 -4.37 7.82 -12.67
N SER A 213 -5.32 7.96 -11.73
CA SER A 213 -5.05 8.45 -10.39
C SER A 213 -4.22 7.41 -9.62
N GLY A 214 -2.99 7.73 -9.23
CA GLY A 214 -2.11 6.86 -8.43
C GLY A 214 -0.73 6.65 -9.04
N PHE A 215 -0.01 5.64 -8.54
CA PHE A 215 1.31 5.26 -9.06
C PHE A 215 1.16 4.57 -10.43
N SER A 216 1.78 5.14 -11.45
CA SER A 216 1.82 4.56 -12.80
C SER A 216 3.13 3.81 -13.05
N THR A 217 3.13 2.93 -14.04
CA THR A 217 4.36 2.37 -14.58
C THR A 217 5.23 3.46 -15.22
N PRO A 218 6.56 3.28 -15.29
CA PRO A 218 7.43 4.18 -16.05
C PRO A 218 7.04 4.24 -17.53
N PRO A 219 7.26 5.36 -18.22
CA PRO A 219 6.90 5.47 -19.62
C PRO A 219 7.75 4.53 -20.48
N ALA A 220 7.13 4.02 -21.54
CA ALA A 220 7.71 3.00 -22.41
C ALA A 220 8.77 3.53 -23.37
N TYR A 221 8.85 4.84 -23.54
CA TYR A 221 9.92 5.46 -24.31
C TYR A 221 10.32 6.79 -23.67
N LYS A 222 11.30 7.45 -24.28
CA LYS A 222 11.67 8.85 -24.06
C LYS A 222 11.98 9.47 -25.41
N ILE A 223 11.56 10.71 -25.63
CA ILE A 223 12.06 11.52 -26.72
C ILE A 223 13.42 12.09 -26.33
N MET A 224 14.32 12.04 -27.30
CA MET A 224 15.69 12.53 -27.21
C MET A 224 15.83 13.72 -28.14
N THR A 225 16.46 14.79 -27.72
CA THR A 225 16.70 15.95 -28.58
C THR A 225 17.87 16.79 -28.10
N LEU A 226 18.62 17.34 -29.05
CA LEU A 226 19.79 18.20 -28.83
C LEU A 226 20.72 17.65 -27.73
N ARG A 227 21.06 16.36 -27.81
CA ARG A 227 21.86 15.69 -26.79
C ARG A 227 23.33 15.64 -27.21
N PRO A 228 24.23 16.36 -26.52
CA PRO A 228 25.65 16.25 -26.79
C PRO A 228 26.24 14.96 -26.19
N ALA A 229 27.18 14.39 -26.92
CA ALA A 229 28.00 13.25 -26.57
C ALA A 229 29.43 13.50 -27.09
N ILE A 230 30.42 12.93 -26.42
CA ILE A 230 31.82 12.99 -26.87
C ILE A 230 32.19 11.61 -27.37
N GLY A 231 32.81 11.54 -28.54
CA GLY A 231 33.11 10.29 -29.20
C GLY A 231 34.47 10.25 -29.86
N LEU A 232 34.73 9.11 -30.47
CA LEU A 232 35.82 8.87 -31.40
C LEU A 232 35.20 8.48 -32.73
N SER A 233 35.61 9.13 -33.80
CA SER A 233 35.17 8.80 -35.15
C SER A 233 36.30 8.24 -35.98
N TYR A 234 35.97 7.25 -36.82
CA TYR A 234 36.83 6.77 -37.88
C TYR A 234 36.54 7.56 -39.17
N LEU A 235 37.55 8.26 -39.67
CA LEU A 235 37.55 9.01 -40.93
C LEU A 235 38.44 8.27 -41.93
N SER A 236 37.90 7.90 -43.10
CA SER A 236 38.64 7.11 -44.10
C SER A 236 39.81 7.87 -44.73
N GLU A 237 39.62 9.17 -44.96
CA GLU A 237 40.53 9.99 -45.77
C GLU A 237 41.50 10.85 -44.96
N ALA A 238 41.40 10.83 -43.62
CA ALA A 238 42.28 11.60 -42.74
C ALA A 238 43.63 10.90 -42.46
N ASP A 239 44.72 11.68 -42.37
CA ASP A 239 46.06 11.20 -41.97
C ASP A 239 46.04 10.46 -40.62
N HIS A 240 45.28 10.99 -39.66
CA HIS A 240 44.91 10.32 -38.43
C HIS A 240 43.46 9.88 -38.53
N ARG A 241 43.26 8.58 -38.79
CA ARG A 241 41.93 8.02 -39.05
C ARG A 241 41.01 7.99 -37.83
N ILE A 242 41.54 7.99 -36.61
CA ILE A 242 40.75 8.04 -35.38
C ILE A 242 40.90 9.41 -34.77
N GLN A 243 39.79 10.15 -34.69
CA GLN A 243 39.78 11.52 -34.16
C GLN A 243 38.70 11.71 -33.09
N PRO A 244 38.93 12.58 -32.10
CA PRO A 244 37.91 12.98 -31.15
C PRO A 244 36.79 13.75 -31.87
N THR A 245 35.54 13.44 -31.56
CA THR A 245 34.38 14.12 -32.16
C THR A 245 33.35 14.52 -31.11
N LEU A 246 32.59 15.57 -31.44
CA LEU A 246 31.35 15.92 -30.77
C LEU A 246 30.20 15.28 -31.56
N ASN A 247 29.39 14.48 -30.90
CA ASN A 247 28.19 13.91 -31.47
C ASN A 247 26.98 14.59 -30.82
N VAL A 248 25.98 14.96 -31.62
CA VAL A 248 24.75 15.55 -31.12
C VAL A 248 23.57 14.77 -31.67
N ASP A 249 22.80 14.11 -30.79
CA ASP A 249 21.50 13.55 -31.19
C ASP A 249 20.53 14.72 -31.38
N LEU A 250 20.08 14.96 -32.60
CA LEU A 250 19.17 16.06 -32.93
C LEU A 250 17.75 15.72 -32.48
N LEU A 251 17.27 14.54 -32.84
CA LEU A 251 15.96 14.01 -32.49
C LEU A 251 15.98 12.48 -32.51
N GLY A 252 15.43 11.84 -31.48
CA GLY A 252 15.37 10.40 -31.39
C GLY A 252 14.35 9.86 -30.41
N VAL A 253 14.24 8.54 -30.38
CA VAL A 253 13.38 7.80 -29.46
C VAL A 253 14.20 6.72 -28.76
N TYR A 254 14.06 6.63 -27.44
CA TYR A 254 14.66 5.59 -26.62
C TYR A 254 13.57 4.76 -25.95
N TRP A 255 13.51 3.47 -26.25
CA TRP A 255 12.54 2.54 -25.71
C TRP A 255 13.00 1.90 -24.41
N TRP A 256 12.08 1.90 -23.44
CA TRP A 256 12.15 1.17 -22.18
C TRP A 256 11.37 -0.14 -22.26
N LYS A 257 11.98 -1.22 -21.79
CA LYS A 257 11.54 -2.58 -22.11
C LYS A 257 10.32 -3.08 -21.32
N TYR A 258 9.92 -2.42 -20.24
CA TYR A 258 8.92 -2.97 -19.31
C TYR A 258 7.46 -2.81 -19.74
N GLN A 259 7.15 -2.22 -20.91
CA GLN A 259 5.74 -2.08 -21.31
C GLN A 259 5.02 -3.44 -21.49
N PHE A 260 5.75 -4.55 -21.69
CA PHE A 260 5.16 -5.85 -22.06
C PHE A 260 5.78 -7.09 -21.39
N SER A 261 6.65 -6.96 -20.39
CA SER A 261 7.23 -8.16 -19.73
C SER A 261 7.11 -8.10 -18.21
N ASP A 262 6.45 -9.09 -17.62
CA ASP A 262 6.44 -9.38 -16.18
C ASP A 262 7.81 -9.80 -15.61
N ARG A 263 8.89 -9.68 -16.39
CA ARG A 263 10.23 -10.08 -15.98
C ARG A 263 10.85 -8.99 -15.11
N VAL A 264 11.30 -9.39 -13.92
CA VAL A 264 11.98 -8.53 -12.95
C VAL A 264 13.38 -8.13 -13.43
N SER A 265 13.99 -8.90 -14.35
CA SER A 265 15.32 -8.59 -14.89
C SER A 265 15.28 -7.55 -16.01
N ALA A 266 15.79 -6.37 -15.69
CA ALA A 266 15.88 -5.28 -16.63
C ALA A 266 16.94 -5.59 -17.70
N THR A 267 16.56 -5.43 -18.97
CA THR A 267 17.51 -5.46 -20.09
C THR A 267 17.73 -4.01 -20.51
N PRO A 268 18.95 -3.60 -20.87
CA PRO A 268 19.22 -2.23 -21.26
C PRO A 268 18.25 -1.74 -22.33
N GLY A 269 17.75 -0.51 -22.15
CA GLY A 269 16.91 0.14 -23.17
C GLY A 269 17.69 0.35 -24.47
N ARG A 270 16.96 0.61 -25.55
CA ARG A 270 17.54 0.82 -26.89
C ARG A 270 16.96 2.08 -27.49
N GLY A 271 17.71 2.77 -28.34
CA GLY A 271 17.20 3.96 -29.01
C GLY A 271 17.80 4.17 -30.40
N ILE A 272 17.13 5.02 -31.16
CA ILE A 272 17.62 5.53 -32.44
C ILE A 272 17.47 7.05 -32.47
N ALA A 273 18.41 7.76 -33.11
CA ALA A 273 18.35 9.20 -33.26
C ALA A 273 18.95 9.69 -34.58
N ALA A 274 18.31 10.68 -35.21
CA ALA A 274 18.99 11.52 -36.19
C ALA A 274 20.09 12.31 -35.48
N SER A 275 21.29 12.31 -36.03
CA SER A 275 22.48 12.79 -35.33
C SER A 275 23.39 13.62 -36.23
N MET A 276 24.15 14.48 -35.59
CA MET A 276 25.22 15.28 -36.17
C MET A 276 26.54 14.88 -35.52
N VAL A 277 27.60 14.70 -36.31
CA VAL A 277 28.97 14.42 -35.85
C VAL A 277 29.85 15.57 -36.33
N TRP A 278 30.62 16.17 -35.43
CA TRP A 278 31.54 17.26 -35.71
C TRP A 278 32.92 16.90 -35.18
N ASP A 279 33.95 16.96 -36.02
CA ASP A 279 35.34 16.63 -35.67
C ASP A 279 36.21 17.87 -35.36
N GLY A 280 35.66 19.07 -35.55
CA GLY A 280 36.36 20.34 -35.38
C GLY A 280 36.45 21.15 -36.67
N SER A 281 36.51 20.49 -37.83
CA SER A 281 36.49 21.14 -39.15
C SER A 281 35.17 20.91 -39.86
N ASP A 282 34.68 19.66 -39.87
CA ASP A 282 33.61 19.22 -40.76
C ASP A 282 32.45 18.60 -39.99
N VAL A 283 31.28 18.64 -40.62
CA VAL A 283 30.02 18.14 -40.03
C VAL A 283 29.45 17.02 -40.89
N ALA A 284 29.11 15.91 -40.25
CA ALA A 284 28.43 14.79 -40.87
C ALA A 284 27.06 14.55 -40.23
N TYR A 285 26.06 14.19 -41.03
CA TYR A 285 24.71 13.89 -40.55
C TYR A 285 24.36 12.42 -40.75
N GLY A 286 23.66 11.83 -39.79
CA GLY A 286 23.47 10.39 -39.77
C GLY A 286 22.47 9.86 -38.77
N LEU A 287 22.59 8.55 -38.52
CA LEU A 287 21.76 7.81 -37.58
C LEU A 287 22.63 7.26 -36.45
N SER A 288 22.23 7.54 -35.21
CA SER A 288 22.79 6.92 -34.01
C SER A 288 21.92 5.78 -33.53
N TYR A 289 22.57 4.71 -33.10
CA TYR A 289 21.99 3.59 -32.38
C TYR A 289 22.50 3.58 -30.94
N HIS A 290 21.57 3.61 -29.98
CA HIS A 290 21.87 3.53 -28.56
C HIS A 290 21.59 2.10 -28.09
N ALA A 291 22.66 1.33 -27.85
CA ALA A 291 22.55 -0.02 -27.30
C ALA A 291 22.43 -0.03 -25.77
N SER A 292 22.89 1.04 -25.12
CA SER A 292 22.89 1.23 -23.67
C SER A 292 22.73 2.73 -23.35
N PRO A 293 22.43 3.11 -22.10
CA PRO A 293 22.36 4.52 -21.71
C PRO A 293 23.73 5.21 -21.69
N GLN A 294 24.83 4.46 -21.82
CA GLN A 294 26.20 4.96 -21.66
C GLN A 294 26.88 5.30 -22.98
N TRP A 295 26.53 4.59 -24.05
CA TRP A 295 27.21 4.71 -25.33
C TRP A 295 26.27 4.53 -26.52
N SER A 296 26.64 5.13 -27.65
CA SER A 296 25.97 4.95 -28.94
C SER A 296 26.98 4.79 -30.07
N ALA A 297 26.53 4.16 -31.15
CA ALA A 297 27.25 4.07 -32.40
C ALA A 297 26.50 4.88 -33.47
N THR A 298 27.22 5.71 -34.22
CA THR A 298 26.67 6.60 -35.24
C THR A 298 27.28 6.26 -36.59
N ILE A 299 26.44 6.20 -37.63
CA ILE A 299 26.89 6.18 -39.03
C ILE A 299 26.36 7.46 -39.66
N ALA A 300 27.26 8.29 -40.18
CA ALA A 300 26.95 9.58 -40.75
C ALA A 300 27.64 9.78 -42.10
N ARG A 301 27.11 10.73 -42.90
CA ARG A 301 27.68 11.14 -44.19
C ARG A 301 28.09 12.61 -44.13
N GLY A 302 29.33 12.90 -44.51
CA GLY A 302 29.87 14.26 -44.65
C GLY A 302 29.66 14.84 -46.05
N ASP A 303 30.13 16.07 -46.26
CA ASP A 303 29.89 16.86 -47.48
C ASP A 303 30.54 16.24 -48.75
N ASP A 304 31.64 15.50 -48.61
CA ASP A 304 32.34 14.81 -49.71
C ASP A 304 31.92 13.34 -49.93
N ASN A 305 30.74 12.96 -49.44
CA ASN A 305 30.24 11.56 -49.40
C ASN A 305 31.04 10.61 -48.50
N ASP A 306 31.93 11.14 -47.67
CA ASP A 306 32.64 10.35 -46.67
C ASP A 306 31.70 9.74 -45.64
N VAL A 307 31.94 8.46 -45.33
CA VAL A 307 31.21 7.72 -44.32
C VAL A 307 31.95 7.81 -43.00
N VAL A 308 31.34 8.46 -42.03
CA VAL A 308 31.87 8.61 -40.68
C VAL A 308 31.22 7.56 -39.78
N VAL A 309 32.05 6.74 -39.13
CA VAL A 309 31.60 5.81 -38.09
C VAL A 309 32.09 6.30 -36.75
N SER A 310 31.17 6.62 -35.85
CA SER A 310 31.48 7.18 -34.53
C SER A 310 31.01 6.30 -33.40
N LEU A 311 31.83 6.16 -32.36
CA LEU A 311 31.44 5.62 -31.07
C LEU A 311 31.47 6.75 -30.05
N SER A 312 30.35 6.99 -29.36
CA SER A 312 30.24 8.11 -28.43
C SER A 312 29.77 7.71 -27.05
N PHE A 313 30.23 8.46 -26.05
CA PHE A 313 29.85 8.34 -24.65
C PHE A 313 28.85 9.42 -24.28
N GLN A 314 27.76 9.01 -23.66
CA GLN A 314 26.63 9.87 -23.31
C GLN A 314 26.96 10.69 -22.06
N LEU A 315 27.20 12.00 -22.22
CA LEU A 315 27.63 12.88 -21.13
C LEU A 315 26.64 12.93 -19.97
N ALA A 316 25.34 13.00 -20.28
CA ALA A 316 24.28 13.03 -19.27
C ALA A 316 24.32 11.83 -18.32
N TYR A 317 24.79 10.67 -18.80
CA TYR A 317 24.92 9.48 -17.96
C TYR A 317 25.96 9.64 -16.86
N TRP A 318 27.06 10.34 -17.14
CA TRP A 318 28.17 10.51 -16.20
C TRP A 318 28.02 11.75 -15.32
N LEU A 319 27.41 12.81 -15.84
CA LEU A 319 27.20 14.07 -15.12
C LEU A 319 26.07 14.02 -14.09
N PHE A 320 25.05 13.18 -14.33
CA PHE A 320 23.84 13.10 -13.48
C PHE A 320 23.77 11.80 -12.66
N ARG A 321 24.93 11.28 -12.24
CA ARG A 321 25.02 10.14 -11.32
C ARG A 321 24.77 10.53 -9.88
#